data_AF-A0A3R6IF30-F1
#
_entry.id   AF-A0A3R6IF30-F1
#
_cell.length_a   1.000
_cell.length_b   1.000
_cell.length_c   1.000
_cell.angle_alpha   90.00
_cell.angle_beta   90.00
_cell.angle_gamma   90.00
#
_symmetry.space_group_name_H-M   'P 1'
#
loop_
_entity.id
_entity.type
_entity.pdbx_description
1 polymer ?
#
loop_
_entity_poly.entity_id
_entity_poly.type
_entity_poly.pdbx_seq_one_letter_code
_entity_poly.pdbx_strand_id
1 'polypeptide(L)'
;MRQKLRAIYRKKAAYIKQDHEERANRFLVHADTIYVEHMDYRALQKRARDTSRKEDASPVKQKDGTVRLIRKFKKKKRFGRSLNDRAPASFITILKRKAELLGVAVLEIQTRTYKASQYNHVTGECVKTLLSERKKEIDGHTVQRDLYSAFLIQNPSDDLATPDRQACKKRFQNFLQLQGHLIHTMKSTGQSMPQCFGF
;
A
#
# COMPACT_ATOMS: atom_id res chain seq x y z
N MET A 1 20.23 -21.49 22.64
CA MET A 1 19.36 -20.34 22.25
C MET A 1 19.42 -20.00 20.75
N ARG A 2 20.60 -19.92 20.12
CA ARG A 2 20.76 -19.57 18.68
C ARG A 2 20.06 -20.53 17.69
N GLN A 3 20.08 -21.84 17.95
CA GLN A 3 19.42 -22.83 17.09
C GLN A 3 17.89 -22.67 17.07
N LYS A 4 17.26 -22.44 18.24
CA LYS A 4 15.81 -22.19 18.33
C LYS A 4 15.41 -20.95 17.52
N LEU A 5 16.19 -19.87 17.63
CA LEU A 5 15.95 -18.64 16.87
C LEU A 5 16.07 -18.86 15.36
N ARG A 6 17.11 -19.57 14.91
CA ARG A 6 17.29 -19.96 13.50
C ARG A 6 16.12 -20.79 12.97
N ALA A 7 15.62 -21.73 13.78
CA ALA A 7 14.47 -22.56 13.42
C ALA A 7 13.19 -21.73 13.24
N ILE A 8 12.93 -20.76 14.13
CA ILE A 8 11.79 -19.84 14.03
C ILE A 8 11.88 -19.00 12.75
N TYR A 9 13.04 -18.40 12.47
CA TYR A 9 13.22 -17.62 11.24
C TYR A 9 13.05 -18.47 9.99
N ARG A 10 13.54 -19.72 9.98
CA ARG A 10 13.32 -20.65 8.87
C ARG A 10 11.83 -20.93 8.66
N LYS A 11 11.08 -21.24 9.74
CA LYS A 11 9.63 -21.49 9.66
C LYS A 11 8.88 -20.25 9.14
N LYS A 12 9.21 -19.06 9.65
CA LYS A 12 8.64 -17.80 9.18
C LYS A 12 8.90 -17.57 7.69
N ALA A 13 10.15 -17.76 7.25
CA ALA A 13 10.51 -17.58 5.84
C ALA A 13 9.78 -18.56 4.92
N ALA A 14 9.67 -19.83 5.33
CA ALA A 14 8.91 -20.84 4.59
C ALA A 14 7.41 -20.48 4.49
N TYR A 15 6.80 -20.04 5.59
CA TYR A 15 5.41 -19.59 5.62
C TYR A 15 5.17 -18.40 4.69
N ILE A 16 6.00 -17.35 4.78
CA ILE A 16 5.87 -16.15 3.92
C ILE A 16 6.03 -16.54 2.45
N LYS A 17 6.99 -17.41 2.13
CA LYS A 17 7.17 -17.89 0.76
C LYS A 17 5.90 -18.61 0.28
N GLN A 18 5.36 -19.54 1.06
CA GLN A 18 4.16 -20.27 0.68
C GLN A 18 2.96 -19.32 0.47
N ASP A 19 2.69 -18.41 1.40
CA ASP A 19 1.63 -17.39 1.26
C ASP A 19 1.81 -16.55 -0.01
N HIS A 20 3.05 -16.18 -0.35
CA HIS A 20 3.34 -15.42 -1.57
C HIS A 20 3.12 -16.24 -2.84
N GLU A 21 3.50 -17.53 -2.85
CA GLU A 21 3.30 -18.43 -3.99
C GLU A 21 1.79 -18.63 -4.25
N GLU A 22 1.01 -18.87 -3.19
CA GLU A 22 -0.45 -19.02 -3.26
C GLU A 22 -1.13 -17.73 -3.71
N ARG A 23 -0.72 -16.58 -3.14
CA ARG A 23 -1.28 -15.28 -3.52
C ARG A 23 -0.95 -14.91 -4.97
N ALA A 24 0.26 -15.19 -5.44
CA ALA A 24 0.64 -14.96 -6.82
C ALA A 24 -0.24 -15.78 -7.78
N ASN A 25 -0.48 -17.07 -7.47
CA ASN A 25 -1.39 -17.91 -8.26
C ASN A 25 -2.79 -17.29 -8.37
N ARG A 26 -3.35 -16.77 -7.27
CA ARG A 26 -4.67 -16.14 -7.28
C ARG A 26 -4.78 -14.95 -8.23
N PHE A 27 -3.72 -14.16 -8.39
CA PHE A 27 -3.70 -13.06 -9.35
C PHE A 27 -3.56 -13.56 -10.78
N LEU A 28 -2.65 -14.51 -11.00
CA LEU A 28 -2.29 -15.00 -12.33
C LEU A 28 -3.42 -15.79 -13.01
N VAL A 29 -4.34 -16.40 -12.24
CA VAL A 29 -5.52 -17.09 -12.79
C VAL A 29 -6.47 -16.13 -13.52
N HIS A 30 -6.44 -14.83 -13.20
CA HIS A 30 -7.42 -13.85 -13.69
C HIS A 30 -6.79 -12.67 -14.45
N ALA A 31 -5.50 -12.73 -14.76
CA ALA A 31 -4.77 -11.58 -15.30
C ALA A 31 -3.94 -11.94 -16.52
N ASP A 32 -4.16 -11.22 -17.62
CA ASP A 32 -3.28 -11.23 -18.80
C ASP A 32 -2.11 -10.25 -18.61
N THR A 33 -2.31 -9.21 -17.80
CA THR A 33 -1.29 -8.20 -17.46
C THR A 33 -1.49 -7.72 -16.03
N ILE A 34 -0.39 -7.59 -15.30
CA ILE A 34 -0.35 -7.08 -13.93
C ILE A 34 0.53 -5.84 -13.88
N TYR A 35 -0.02 -4.74 -13.39
CA TYR A 35 0.72 -3.51 -13.14
C TYR A 35 1.15 -3.43 -11.66
N VAL A 36 2.40 -3.09 -11.42
CA VAL A 36 2.97 -2.96 -10.07
C VAL A 36 3.64 -1.60 -9.88
N GLU A 37 3.62 -1.12 -8.64
CA GLU A 37 4.35 0.08 -8.26
C GLU A 37 5.85 -0.18 -8.13
N HIS A 38 6.67 0.61 -8.82
CA HIS A 38 8.11 0.62 -8.58
C HIS A 38 8.45 1.16 -7.18
N MET A 39 9.11 0.34 -6.35
CA MET A 39 9.47 0.67 -4.96
C MET A 39 10.91 0.31 -4.63
N ASP A 40 11.65 1.24 -4.02
CA ASP A 40 12.99 0.97 -3.47
C ASP A 40 12.89 0.44 -2.03
N TYR A 41 12.74 -0.89 -1.90
CA TYR A 41 12.67 -1.55 -0.61
C TYR A 41 13.96 -1.43 0.21
N ARG A 42 15.13 -1.27 -0.44
CA ARG A 42 16.42 -1.08 0.24
C ARG A 42 16.47 0.30 0.89
N ALA A 43 15.97 1.34 0.22
CA ALA A 43 15.81 2.66 0.83
C ALA A 43 14.81 2.63 1.99
N LEU A 44 13.68 1.94 1.85
CA LEU A 44 12.67 1.81 2.92
C LEU A 44 13.18 1.07 4.17
N GLN A 45 14.14 0.15 4.00
CA GLN A 45 14.75 -0.57 5.12
C GLN A 45 15.55 0.37 6.03
N LYS A 46 16.11 1.45 5.49
CA LYS A 46 16.91 2.41 6.24
C LYS A 46 16.02 3.20 7.21
N ARG A 47 16.52 3.37 8.44
CA ARG A 47 15.93 4.28 9.42
C ARG A 47 16.18 5.72 8.98
N ALA A 48 15.19 6.60 9.13
CA ALA A 48 15.38 8.03 8.91
C ALA A 48 16.57 8.56 9.74
N ARG A 49 17.40 9.40 9.13
CA ARG A 49 18.59 9.97 9.78
C ARG A 49 18.21 11.12 10.71
N ASP A 50 17.33 11.99 10.24
CA ASP A 50 17.01 13.23 10.94
C ASP A 50 16.23 13.01 12.22
N THR A 51 16.52 13.86 13.20
CA THR A 51 15.84 13.91 14.49
C THR A 51 15.11 15.24 14.58
N SER A 52 13.78 15.21 14.62
CA SER A 52 12.94 16.42 14.74
C SER A 52 12.12 16.39 16.01
N ARG A 53 11.74 17.58 16.52
CA ARG A 53 10.82 17.73 17.65
C ARG A 53 9.38 17.92 17.15
N LYS A 54 8.40 17.52 17.97
CA LYS A 54 7.00 17.88 17.76
C LYS A 54 6.84 19.40 17.89
N GLU A 55 5.88 19.94 17.17
CA GLU A 55 5.50 21.36 17.30
C GLU A 55 4.83 21.61 18.65
N ASP A 56 3.92 20.71 19.03
CA ASP A 56 3.19 20.78 20.29
C ASP A 56 4.08 20.50 21.51
N ALA A 57 3.91 21.33 22.53
CA ALA A 57 4.46 21.06 23.85
C ALA A 57 3.63 19.99 24.57
N SER A 58 4.29 19.09 25.28
CA SER A 58 3.65 18.07 26.11
C SER A 58 4.03 18.30 27.58
N PRO A 59 3.07 18.22 28.51
CA PRO A 59 3.37 18.24 29.94
C PRO A 59 4.12 16.96 30.32
N VAL A 60 5.18 17.11 31.11
CA VAL A 60 5.92 16.01 31.72
C VAL A 60 6.07 16.31 33.20
N LYS A 61 5.57 15.39 34.03
CA LYS A 61 5.68 15.46 35.48
C LYS A 61 7.10 15.07 35.90
N GLN A 62 7.73 15.94 36.69
CA GLN A 62 9.05 15.70 37.26
C GLN A 62 8.94 14.94 38.59
N LYS A 63 10.08 14.45 39.09
CA LYS A 63 10.14 13.71 40.37
C LYS A 63 9.74 14.57 41.57
N ASP A 64 9.97 15.87 41.50
CA ASP A 64 9.59 16.88 42.51
C ASP A 64 8.09 17.28 42.44
N GLY A 65 7.32 16.68 41.53
CA GLY A 65 5.90 16.97 41.34
C GLY A 65 5.59 18.12 40.38
N THR A 66 6.59 18.89 39.96
CA THR A 66 6.40 20.02 39.02
C THR A 66 6.08 19.52 37.61
N VAL A 67 5.30 20.30 36.84
CA VAL A 67 4.98 20.00 35.44
C VAL A 67 5.79 20.90 34.52
N ARG A 68 6.62 20.29 33.67
CA ARG A 68 7.38 21.01 32.65
C ARG A 68 6.79 20.75 31.26
N LEU A 69 6.57 21.82 30.50
CA LEU A 69 6.21 21.72 29.10
C LEU A 69 7.46 21.48 28.26
N ILE A 70 7.52 20.33 27.58
CA ILE A 70 8.62 19.99 26.67
C ILE A 70 8.09 19.61 25.28
N ARG A 71 8.81 20.00 24.24
CA ARG A 71 8.57 19.50 22.87
C ARG A 71 9.25 18.14 22.71
N LYS A 72 8.47 17.07 22.77
CA LYS A 72 8.97 15.68 22.63
C LYS A 72 9.54 15.44 21.22
N PHE A 73 10.52 14.55 21.09
CA PHE A 73 11.02 14.14 19.78
C PHE A 73 9.97 13.36 18.96
N LYS A 74 9.91 13.61 17.65
CA LYS A 74 9.12 12.80 16.70
C LYS A 74 9.77 11.40 16.58
N LYS A 75 8.94 10.35 16.46
CA LYS A 75 9.46 8.99 16.21
C LYS A 75 10.09 8.96 14.81
N LYS A 76 11.31 8.44 14.71
CA LYS A 76 11.98 8.26 13.40
C LYS A 76 11.26 7.20 12.57
N LYS A 77 11.01 7.51 11.29
CA LYS A 77 10.45 6.58 10.30
C LYS A 77 11.37 5.36 10.15
N ARG A 78 10.80 4.15 10.21
CA ARG A 78 11.50 2.87 10.04
C ARG A 78 10.51 1.79 9.59
N PHE A 79 10.84 1.06 8.53
CA PHE A 79 9.99 -0.01 8.00
C PHE A 79 10.60 -1.40 8.08
N GLY A 80 11.83 -1.54 8.63
CA GLY A 80 12.55 -2.81 8.65
C GLY A 80 11.74 -3.98 9.23
N ARG A 81 10.96 -3.75 10.30
CA ARG A 81 10.06 -4.78 10.85
C ARG A 81 8.97 -5.16 9.85
N SER A 82 8.22 -4.19 9.33
CA SER A 82 7.14 -4.44 8.36
C SER A 82 7.65 -5.12 7.08
N LEU A 83 8.81 -4.70 6.57
CA LEU A 83 9.46 -5.33 5.41
C LEU A 83 9.89 -6.77 5.71
N ASN A 84 10.42 -7.03 6.91
CA ASN A 84 10.77 -8.38 7.33
C ASN A 84 9.53 -9.27 7.57
N ASP A 85 8.41 -8.68 7.95
CA ASP A 85 7.17 -9.41 8.24
C ASP A 85 6.34 -9.68 6.97
N ARG A 86 6.33 -8.75 6.00
CA ARG A 86 5.53 -8.85 4.76
C ARG A 86 6.33 -9.20 3.51
N ALA A 87 7.66 -9.04 3.53
CA ALA A 87 8.59 -9.32 2.43
C ALA A 87 8.09 -8.98 1.01
N PRO A 88 7.61 -7.75 0.74
CA PRO A 88 6.97 -7.40 -0.54
C PRO A 88 7.90 -7.56 -1.74
N ALA A 89 9.20 -7.28 -1.59
CA ALA A 89 10.19 -7.53 -2.65
C ALA A 89 10.20 -9.01 -3.08
N SER A 90 10.14 -9.93 -2.11
CA SER A 90 10.08 -11.37 -2.38
C SER A 90 8.77 -11.76 -3.06
N PHE A 91 7.65 -11.11 -2.70
CA PHE A 91 6.37 -11.34 -3.37
C PHE A 91 6.44 -10.95 -4.84
N ILE A 92 6.97 -9.75 -5.16
CA ILE A 92 7.13 -9.28 -6.53
C ILE A 92 8.07 -10.19 -7.33
N THR A 93 9.17 -10.68 -6.74
CA THR A 93 10.05 -11.66 -7.39
C THR A 93 9.32 -12.96 -7.73
N ILE A 94 8.54 -13.51 -6.79
CA ILE A 94 7.76 -14.74 -7.00
C ILE A 94 6.69 -14.52 -8.09
N LEU A 95 5.99 -13.38 -8.03
CA LEU A 95 4.98 -13.01 -9.00
C LEU A 95 5.57 -12.92 -10.42
N LYS A 96 6.65 -12.17 -10.61
CA LYS A 96 7.32 -12.02 -11.91
C LYS A 96 7.79 -13.36 -12.48
N ARG A 97 8.45 -14.19 -11.67
CA ARG A 97 8.89 -15.52 -12.10
C ARG A 97 7.73 -16.39 -12.57
N LYS A 98 6.61 -16.40 -11.84
CA LYS A 98 5.44 -17.20 -12.22
C LYS A 98 4.72 -16.62 -13.44
N ALA A 99 4.63 -15.30 -13.53
CA ALA A 99 4.01 -14.62 -14.66
C ALA A 99 4.77 -14.92 -15.97
N GLU A 100 6.10 -14.87 -15.94
CA GLU A 100 6.98 -15.23 -17.06
C GLU A 100 6.71 -16.65 -17.57
N LEU A 101 6.57 -17.63 -16.67
CA LEU A 101 6.26 -19.02 -17.02
C LEU A 101 4.87 -19.19 -17.67
N LEU A 102 3.93 -18.28 -17.39
CA LEU A 102 2.57 -18.32 -17.90
C LEU A 102 2.33 -17.35 -19.07
N GLY A 103 3.35 -16.62 -19.50
CA GLY A 103 3.22 -15.58 -20.52
C GLY A 103 2.42 -14.35 -20.07
N VAL A 104 2.23 -14.15 -18.76
CA VAL A 104 1.53 -12.98 -18.20
C VAL A 104 2.50 -11.83 -18.05
N ALA A 105 2.16 -10.65 -18.58
CA ALA A 105 3.01 -9.47 -18.48
C ALA A 105 2.96 -8.87 -17.07
N VAL A 106 4.13 -8.49 -16.53
CA VAL A 106 4.22 -7.72 -15.26
C VAL A 106 4.95 -6.41 -15.53
N LEU A 107 4.22 -5.30 -15.51
CA LEU A 107 4.70 -3.97 -15.89
C LEU A 107 4.83 -3.07 -14.66
N GLU A 108 5.91 -2.30 -14.59
CA GLU A 108 6.14 -1.35 -13.50
C GLU A 108 5.69 0.05 -13.90
N ILE A 109 4.79 0.65 -13.11
CA ILE A 109 4.40 2.04 -13.31
C ILE A 109 5.40 3.01 -12.66
N GLN A 110 5.52 4.21 -13.24
CA GLN A 110 6.42 5.24 -12.75
C GLN A 110 5.81 5.96 -11.53
N THR A 111 6.01 5.41 -10.34
CA THR A 111 5.32 5.87 -9.10
C THR A 111 5.45 7.37 -8.80
N ARG A 112 6.57 8.00 -9.19
CA ARG A 112 6.81 9.44 -8.96
C ARG A 112 5.88 10.35 -9.77
N THR A 113 5.61 9.98 -11.01
CA THR A 113 4.72 10.73 -11.92
C THR A 113 3.28 10.27 -11.73
N TYR A 114 3.06 8.96 -11.57
CA TYR A 114 1.73 8.35 -11.53
C TYR A 114 0.86 8.83 -10.37
N LYS A 115 1.45 8.92 -9.16
CA LYS A 115 0.80 9.44 -7.93
C LYS A 115 -0.64 8.93 -7.73
N ALA A 116 -0.90 7.63 -7.93
CA ALA A 116 -2.25 7.03 -7.90
C ALA A 116 -3.06 7.41 -6.64
N SER A 117 -2.41 7.40 -5.48
CA SER A 117 -3.03 7.76 -4.20
C SER A 117 -3.48 9.23 -4.10
N GLN A 118 -3.06 10.11 -5.01
CA GLN A 118 -3.37 11.54 -5.04
C GLN A 118 -4.19 11.96 -6.27
N TYR A 119 -4.07 11.23 -7.37
CA TYR A 119 -4.67 11.59 -8.65
C TYR A 119 -6.20 11.49 -8.66
N ASN A 120 -6.86 12.38 -9.41
CA ASN A 120 -8.29 12.35 -9.74
C ASN A 120 -8.45 12.28 -11.27
N HIS A 121 -9.05 11.21 -11.81
CA HIS A 121 -9.17 11.02 -13.26
C HIS A 121 -10.17 11.97 -13.93
N VAL A 122 -11.12 12.51 -13.15
CA VAL A 122 -12.13 13.47 -13.63
C VAL A 122 -11.47 14.82 -13.88
N THR A 123 -10.84 15.40 -12.86
CA THR A 123 -10.20 16.72 -12.95
C THR A 123 -8.83 16.67 -13.63
N GLY A 124 -8.13 15.54 -13.53
CA GLY A 124 -6.74 15.39 -13.97
C GLY A 124 -5.71 15.89 -12.96
N GLU A 125 -6.13 16.24 -11.74
CA GLU A 125 -5.29 16.87 -10.73
C GLU A 125 -4.83 15.88 -9.65
N CYS A 126 -3.71 16.20 -9.00
CA CYS A 126 -3.20 15.46 -7.84
C CYS A 126 -3.47 16.24 -6.56
N VAL A 127 -4.31 15.69 -5.69
CA VAL A 127 -4.62 16.28 -4.37
C VAL A 127 -3.97 15.43 -3.28
N LYS A 128 -3.18 16.08 -2.41
CA LYS A 128 -2.59 15.40 -1.25
C LYS A 128 -3.69 15.04 -0.24
N THR A 129 -3.72 13.77 0.17
CA THR A 129 -4.64 13.25 1.18
C THR A 129 -3.86 12.75 2.38
N LEU A 130 -4.48 12.80 3.56
CA LEU A 130 -3.90 12.24 4.79
C LEU A 130 -3.98 10.71 4.75
N LEU A 131 -2.99 10.04 5.36
CA LEU A 131 -2.99 8.58 5.44
C LEU A 131 -4.22 8.01 6.18
N SER A 132 -4.79 8.78 7.10
CA SER A 132 -6.01 8.46 7.84
C SER A 132 -7.28 8.55 6.99
N GLU A 133 -7.26 9.33 5.91
CA GLU A 133 -8.38 9.45 4.98
C GLU A 133 -8.40 8.21 4.07
N ARG A 134 -9.39 7.34 4.29
CA ARG A 134 -9.58 6.08 3.54
C ARG A 134 -10.62 6.17 2.43
N LYS A 135 -11.30 7.31 2.33
CA LYS A 135 -12.33 7.60 1.35
C LYS A 135 -11.92 8.83 0.53
N LYS A 136 -12.39 8.89 -0.71
CA LYS A 136 -12.24 10.02 -1.63
C LYS A 136 -13.58 10.29 -2.29
N GLU A 137 -13.85 11.55 -2.60
CA GLU A 137 -14.97 11.92 -3.48
C GLU A 137 -14.45 12.07 -4.91
N ILE A 138 -15.02 11.30 -5.83
CA ILE A 138 -14.69 11.30 -7.25
C ILE A 138 -15.99 11.31 -8.04
N ASP A 139 -16.21 12.35 -8.85
CA ASP A 139 -17.41 12.50 -9.67
C ASP A 139 -18.74 12.40 -8.89
N GLY A 140 -18.76 12.92 -7.65
CA GLY A 140 -19.94 12.81 -6.77
C GLY A 140 -20.12 11.44 -6.10
N HIS A 141 -19.15 10.53 -6.25
CA HIS A 141 -19.16 9.22 -5.62
C HIS A 141 -18.05 9.06 -4.59
N THR A 142 -18.41 8.52 -3.41
CA THR A 142 -17.45 8.09 -2.41
C THR A 142 -16.74 6.80 -2.83
N VAL A 143 -15.42 6.84 -2.97
CA VAL A 143 -14.57 5.70 -3.30
C VAL A 143 -13.57 5.38 -2.21
N GLN A 144 -13.24 4.09 -2.03
CA GLN A 144 -12.18 3.67 -1.12
C GLN A 144 -10.83 3.99 -1.77
N ARG A 145 -9.96 4.67 -1.03
CA ARG A 145 -8.72 5.26 -1.56
C ARG A 145 -7.79 4.23 -2.22
N ASP A 146 -7.61 3.08 -1.59
CA ASP A 146 -6.65 2.05 -2.03
C ASP A 146 -7.21 1.26 -3.23
N LEU A 147 -8.53 0.96 -3.25
CA LEU A 147 -9.24 0.41 -4.41
C LEU A 147 -9.19 1.36 -5.60
N TYR A 148 -9.43 2.65 -5.35
CA TYR A 148 -9.38 3.65 -6.41
C TYR A 148 -7.95 3.82 -6.94
N SER A 149 -6.93 3.72 -6.08
CA SER A 149 -5.53 3.71 -6.54
C SER A 149 -5.25 2.48 -7.43
N ALA A 150 -5.72 1.29 -7.04
CA ALA A 150 -5.58 0.08 -7.86
C ALA A 150 -6.33 0.20 -9.20
N PHE A 151 -7.53 0.78 -9.19
CA PHE A 151 -8.28 1.09 -10.41
C PHE A 151 -7.51 2.01 -11.35
N LEU A 152 -6.90 3.07 -10.83
CA LEU A 152 -6.06 3.94 -11.64
C LEU A 152 -4.86 3.17 -12.21
N ILE A 153 -4.17 2.36 -11.40
CA ILE A 153 -3.01 1.56 -11.80
C ILE A 153 -3.35 0.52 -12.87
N GLN A 154 -4.58 0.01 -12.89
CA GLN A 154 -5.08 -0.90 -13.92
C GLN A 154 -5.38 -0.22 -15.26
N ASN A 155 -5.33 1.11 -15.31
CA ASN A 155 -5.61 1.92 -16.49
C ASN A 155 -4.46 2.90 -16.78
N PRO A 156 -3.22 2.44 -17.00
CA PRO A 156 -2.12 3.33 -17.31
C PRO A 156 -2.17 3.82 -18.76
N SER A 157 -1.56 4.97 -19.02
CA SER A 157 -1.14 5.38 -20.35
C SER A 157 -0.01 4.47 -20.87
N ASP A 158 0.25 4.49 -22.18
CA ASP A 158 1.24 3.64 -22.84
C ASP A 158 2.66 3.81 -22.25
N ASP A 159 3.00 5.00 -21.76
CA ASP A 159 4.29 5.32 -21.12
C ASP A 159 4.38 4.89 -19.65
N LEU A 160 3.31 4.32 -19.09
CA LEU A 160 3.17 3.90 -17.69
C LEU A 160 3.42 5.03 -16.67
N ALA A 161 3.37 6.29 -17.10
CA ALA A 161 3.70 7.45 -16.27
C ALA A 161 2.47 8.07 -15.61
N THR A 162 1.29 7.91 -16.21
CA THR A 162 0.04 8.48 -15.71
C THR A 162 -1.14 7.54 -15.98
N PRO A 163 -2.30 7.74 -15.35
CA PRO A 163 -3.51 7.03 -15.73
C PRO A 163 -4.06 7.52 -17.08
N ASP A 164 -4.50 6.59 -17.95
CA ASP A 164 -5.32 6.92 -19.11
C ASP A 164 -6.72 7.36 -18.65
N ARG A 165 -6.97 8.66 -18.80
CA ARG A 165 -8.24 9.30 -18.39
C ARG A 165 -9.44 8.77 -19.17
N GLN A 166 -9.31 8.46 -20.46
CA GLN A 166 -10.43 7.98 -21.27
C GLN A 166 -10.79 6.55 -20.87
N ALA A 167 -9.79 5.68 -20.69
CA ALA A 167 -10.00 4.34 -20.16
C ALA A 167 -10.61 4.38 -18.75
N CYS A 168 -10.12 5.26 -17.87
CA CYS A 168 -10.70 5.46 -16.54
C CYS A 168 -12.17 5.87 -16.63
N LYS A 169 -12.52 6.91 -17.39
CA LYS A 169 -13.92 7.36 -17.56
C LYS A 169 -14.83 6.22 -18.04
N LYS A 170 -14.39 5.46 -19.04
CA LYS A 170 -15.14 4.34 -19.60
C LYS A 170 -15.38 3.22 -18.58
N ARG A 171 -14.42 2.95 -17.69
CA ARG A 171 -14.46 1.80 -16.75
C ARG A 171 -14.93 2.18 -15.34
N PHE A 172 -15.11 3.48 -15.05
CA PHE A 172 -15.38 3.96 -13.70
C PHE A 172 -16.68 3.42 -13.11
N GLN A 173 -17.76 3.35 -13.90
CA GLN A 173 -19.04 2.80 -13.44
C GLN A 173 -18.95 1.33 -13.01
N ASN A 174 -18.23 0.51 -13.79
CA ASN A 174 -17.99 -0.89 -13.41
C ASN A 174 -17.12 -0.99 -12.14
N PHE A 175 -16.13 -0.12 -11.98
CA PHE A 175 -15.34 -0.04 -10.75
C PHE A 175 -16.22 0.29 -9.52
N LEU A 176 -17.15 1.24 -9.63
CA LEU A 176 -18.07 1.59 -8.54
C LEU A 176 -18.92 0.39 -8.10
N GLN A 177 -19.44 -0.39 -9.06
CA GLN A 177 -20.20 -1.61 -8.77
C GLN A 177 -19.36 -2.66 -8.04
N LEU A 178 -18.14 -2.95 -8.55
CA LEU A 178 -17.22 -3.93 -7.96
C LEU A 178 -16.79 -3.52 -6.54
N GLN A 179 -16.45 -2.24 -6.35
CA GLN A 179 -16.14 -1.71 -5.03
C GLN A 179 -17.34 -1.84 -4.09
N GLY A 180 -18.53 -1.45 -4.54
CA GLY A 180 -19.75 -1.51 -3.74
C GLY A 180 -20.01 -2.92 -3.23
N HIS A 181 -19.91 -3.91 -4.12
CA HIS A 181 -20.06 -5.32 -3.78
C HIS A 181 -18.99 -5.77 -2.77
N LEU A 182 -17.71 -5.45 -3.01
CA LEU A 182 -16.62 -5.81 -2.11
C LEU A 182 -16.82 -5.22 -0.70
N ILE A 183 -17.13 -3.92 -0.61
CA ILE A 183 -17.35 -3.25 0.67
C ILE A 183 -18.57 -3.84 1.40
N HIS A 184 -19.64 -4.13 0.67
CA HIS A 184 -20.82 -4.78 1.24
C HIS A 184 -20.47 -6.16 1.82
N THR A 185 -19.78 -7.01 1.05
CA THR A 185 -19.35 -8.35 1.50
C THR A 185 -18.40 -8.26 2.70
N MET A 186 -17.48 -7.30 2.72
CA MET A 186 -16.59 -7.11 3.88
C MET A 186 -17.36 -6.69 5.13
N LYS A 187 -18.36 -5.82 5.00
CA LYS A 187 -19.23 -5.41 6.11
C LYS A 187 -20.08 -6.58 6.62
N SER A 188 -20.71 -7.35 5.73
CA SER A 188 -21.57 -8.47 6.10
C SER A 188 -20.79 -9.61 6.77
N THR A 189 -19.53 -9.80 6.40
CA THR A 189 -18.64 -10.80 7.00
C THR A 189 -17.87 -10.31 8.22
N GLY A 190 -18.08 -9.06 8.66
CA GLY A 190 -17.35 -8.46 9.79
C GLY A 190 -15.85 -8.27 9.54
N GLN A 191 -15.41 -8.32 8.29
CA GLN A 191 -14.01 -8.15 7.91
C GLN A 191 -13.69 -6.67 7.75
N SER A 192 -12.83 -6.14 8.61
CA SER A 192 -12.31 -4.77 8.47
C SER A 192 -10.84 -4.72 8.87
N MET A 193 -10.07 -3.91 8.15
CA MET A 193 -8.65 -3.66 8.44
C MET A 193 -8.41 -2.15 8.56
N PRO A 194 -8.92 -1.46 9.62
CA PRO A 194 -8.91 0.01 9.71
C PRO A 194 -7.54 0.67 9.48
N GLN A 195 -6.46 -0.05 9.81
CA GLN A 195 -5.08 0.41 9.66
C GLN A 195 -4.60 0.48 8.20
N CYS A 196 -5.15 -0.32 7.29
CA CYS A 196 -4.70 -0.37 5.90
C CYS A 196 -5.82 -0.35 4.87
N PHE A 197 -6.98 -0.91 5.17
CA PHE A 197 -8.15 -1.01 4.31
C PHE A 197 -9.41 -1.07 5.19
N GLY A 198 -10.04 0.07 5.42
CA GLY A 198 -11.20 0.16 6.31
C GLY A 198 -12.15 1.28 5.92
N PHE A 199 -13.38 1.18 6.41
CA PHE A 199 -14.52 2.06 6.12
C PHE A 199 -15.12 2.64 7.40
#